data_AF-K1SRQ0-F1
#
_entry.id   AF-K1SRQ0-F1
#
_cell.length_a   1.000
_cell.length_b   1.000
_cell.length_c   1.000
_cell.angle_alpha   90.00
_cell.angle_beta   90.00
_cell.angle_gamma   90.00
#
_symmetry.space_group_name_H-M   'P 1'
#
loop_
_entity.id
_entity.type
_entity.pdbx_description
1 polymer ?
#
loop_
_entity_poly.entity_id
_entity_poly.type
_entity_poly.pdbx_seq_one_letter_code
_entity_poly.pdbx_strand_id
1 'polypeptide(L)'
;MKSCNERSLILIDEFGGGTEPQIGGAIAEAVLKRFNQKRTFGVITTHYQNLKHFAEDHEGVVNGAMLYDRHLMQALFQLQIGNPGSSFAVEIARKIGLPEDVIADASEIVGSEYINA
;
A
#
# COMPACT_ATOMS: atom_id res chain seq x y z
N MET A 1 6.81 4.37 -19.24
CA MET A 1 6.93 5.85 -19.20
C MET A 1 7.12 6.55 -20.54
N LYS A 2 8.01 6.09 -21.45
CA LYS A 2 8.32 6.81 -22.71
C LYS A 2 7.09 7.07 -23.60
N SER A 3 6.19 6.10 -23.74
CA SER A 3 4.99 6.20 -24.58
C SER A 3 3.71 6.58 -23.81
N CYS A 4 3.85 7.00 -22.55
CA CYS A 4 2.72 7.28 -21.67
C CYS A 4 2.42 8.78 -21.64
N ASN A 5 1.13 9.12 -21.76
CA ASN A 5 0.58 10.47 -21.87
C ASN A 5 -0.78 10.58 -21.13
N GLU A 6 -1.47 11.71 -21.29
CA GLU A 6 -2.75 12.03 -20.65
C GLU A 6 -3.94 11.17 -21.12
N ARG A 7 -3.77 10.42 -22.21
CA ARG A 7 -4.78 9.49 -22.75
C ARG A 7 -4.46 8.03 -22.44
N SER A 8 -3.40 7.79 -21.68
CA SER A 8 -3.00 6.45 -21.26
C SER A 8 -3.69 6.08 -19.97
N LEU A 9 -4.15 4.83 -19.86
CA LEU A 9 -4.52 4.18 -18.61
C LEU A 9 -3.37 3.27 -18.17
N ILE A 10 -2.86 3.47 -16.96
CA ILE A 10 -1.87 2.59 -16.34
C ILE A 10 -2.52 1.79 -15.22
N LEU A 11 -2.30 0.48 -15.23
CA LEU A 11 -2.66 -0.42 -14.14
C LEU A 11 -1.36 -1.04 -13.66
N ILE A 12 -0.95 -0.72 -12.45
CA ILE A 12 0.31 -1.21 -11.92
C ILE A 12 0.05 -1.93 -10.60
N ASP A 13 0.50 -3.18 -10.54
CA ASP A 13 0.38 -4.02 -9.36
C ASP A 13 1.72 -4.04 -8.62
N GLU A 14 1.75 -3.51 -7.39
CA GLU A 14 2.89 -3.60 -6.45
C GLU A 14 4.27 -3.32 -7.07
N PHE A 15 4.43 -2.23 -7.83
CA PHE A 15 5.70 -1.96 -8.48
C PHE A 15 6.75 -1.38 -7.54
N GLY A 16 8.01 -1.74 -7.81
CA GLY A 16 9.10 -1.58 -6.83
C GLY A 16 9.25 -2.81 -5.92
N GLY A 17 8.45 -3.85 -6.11
CA GLY A 17 8.67 -5.16 -5.49
C GLY A 17 9.90 -5.90 -6.05
N GLY A 18 10.45 -6.83 -5.26
CA GLY A 18 11.56 -7.71 -5.67
C GLY A 18 12.98 -7.17 -5.41
N THR A 19 13.11 -6.09 -4.65
CA THR A 19 14.41 -5.53 -4.23
C THR A 19 14.36 -5.06 -2.77
N GLU A 20 15.41 -4.40 -2.32
CA GLU A 20 15.46 -3.77 -1.00
C GLU A 20 14.30 -2.79 -0.82
N PRO A 21 13.44 -2.94 0.21
CA PRO A 21 12.22 -2.15 0.37
C PRO A 21 12.42 -0.63 0.33
N GLN A 22 13.53 -0.13 0.88
CA GLN A 22 13.82 1.30 0.87
C GLN A 22 14.06 1.83 -0.56
N ILE A 23 14.90 1.14 -1.33
CA ILE A 23 15.19 1.51 -2.72
C ILE A 23 13.96 1.29 -3.59
N GLY A 24 13.25 0.17 -3.40
CA GLY A 24 12.01 -0.15 -4.11
C GLY A 24 10.93 0.91 -3.91
N GLY A 25 10.69 1.32 -2.66
CA GLY A 25 9.75 2.38 -2.32
C GLY A 25 10.13 3.75 -2.91
N ALA A 26 11.42 4.11 -2.85
CA ALA A 26 11.90 5.37 -3.44
C ALA A 26 11.75 5.42 -4.97
N ILE A 27 12.05 4.31 -5.65
CA ILE A 27 11.82 4.17 -7.11
C ILE A 27 10.32 4.26 -7.41
N ALA A 28 9.49 3.57 -6.62
CA ALA A 28 8.06 3.55 -6.81
C ALA A 28 7.45 4.96 -6.73
N GLU A 29 7.84 5.73 -5.73
CA GLU A 29 7.41 7.11 -5.54
C GLU A 29 7.89 8.03 -6.68
N ALA A 30 9.16 7.91 -7.08
CA ALA A 30 9.72 8.71 -8.18
C ALA A 30 8.98 8.47 -9.50
N VAL A 31 8.58 7.23 -9.76
CA VAL A 31 7.78 6.85 -10.93
C VAL A 31 6.34 7.35 -10.81
N LEU A 32 5.69 7.21 -9.65
CA LEU A 32 4.35 7.79 -9.39
C LEU A 32 4.34 9.30 -9.63
N LYS A 33 5.37 10.00 -9.14
CA LYS A 33 5.56 11.44 -9.38
C LYS A 33 5.63 11.79 -10.86
N ARG A 34 6.31 10.98 -11.68
CA ARG A 34 6.36 11.18 -13.15
C ARG A 34 5.05 10.80 -13.84
N PHE A 35 4.37 9.77 -13.34
CA PHE A 35 2.93 9.51 -13.44
C PHE A 35 2.09 10.79 -13.45
N ASN A 36 2.02 11.36 -12.25
CA ASN A 36 1.15 12.47 -11.95
C ASN A 36 1.50 13.73 -12.77
N GLN A 37 2.79 14.04 -12.92
CA GLN A 37 3.24 15.18 -13.74
C GLN A 37 2.85 15.08 -15.22
N LYS A 38 2.70 13.86 -15.75
CA LYS A 38 2.24 13.61 -17.12
C LYS A 38 0.71 13.62 -17.25
N ARG A 39 -0.02 13.82 -16.15
CA ARG A 39 -1.49 13.74 -16.07
C ARG A 39 -2.04 12.42 -16.63
N THR A 40 -1.31 11.34 -16.43
CA THR A 40 -1.72 10.00 -16.82
C THR A 40 -2.79 9.48 -15.87
N PHE A 41 -3.82 8.81 -16.39
CA PHE A 41 -4.82 8.13 -15.58
C PHE A 41 -4.31 6.75 -15.15
N GLY A 42 -4.55 6.35 -13.89
CA GLY A 42 -4.13 5.04 -13.45
C GLY A 42 -4.68 4.57 -12.12
N VAL A 43 -4.55 3.28 -11.90
CA VAL A 43 -4.77 2.60 -10.62
C VAL A 43 -3.49 1.87 -10.26
N ILE A 44 -3.05 2.08 -9.03
CA ILE A 44 -1.80 1.54 -8.49
C ILE A 44 -2.12 0.88 -7.15
N THR A 45 -1.68 -0.36 -6.98
CA THR A 45 -1.67 -1.05 -5.67
C THR A 45 -0.28 -0.95 -5.06
N THR A 46 -0.21 -0.83 -3.73
CA THR A 46 1.07 -0.79 -3.03
C THR A 46 0.94 -1.12 -1.55
N HIS A 47 1.96 -1.79 -1.01
CA HIS A 47 2.23 -1.88 0.43
C HIS A 47 3.14 -0.77 0.97
N TYR A 48 3.69 0.10 0.10
CA TYR A 48 4.66 1.12 0.50
C TYR A 48 4.00 2.33 1.18
N GLN A 49 4.40 2.60 2.42
CA GLN A 49 3.88 3.72 3.21
C GLN A 49 4.21 5.09 2.60
N ASN A 50 5.39 5.26 2.00
CA ASN A 50 5.77 6.52 1.37
C ASN A 50 4.85 6.88 0.17
N LEU A 51 4.28 5.91 -0.53
CA LEU A 51 3.29 6.18 -1.58
C LEU A 51 1.94 6.64 -1.01
N LYS A 52 1.54 6.14 0.16
CA LYS A 52 0.34 6.61 0.87
C LYS A 52 0.49 8.07 1.27
N HIS A 53 1.64 8.44 1.85
CA HIS A 53 1.97 9.82 2.19
C HIS A 53 2.07 10.71 0.94
N PHE A 54 2.67 10.21 -0.14
CA PHE A 54 2.72 10.94 -1.41
C PHE A 54 1.31 11.36 -1.87
N ALA A 55 0.32 10.47 -1.75
CA ALA A 55 -1.06 10.74 -2.13
C ALA A 55 -1.79 11.73 -1.20
N GLU A 56 -1.34 11.94 0.04
CA GLU A 56 -1.89 12.94 0.96
C GLU A 56 -1.44 14.36 0.56
N ASP A 57 -0.21 14.49 0.07
CA ASP A 57 0.44 15.78 -0.16
C ASP A 57 0.44 16.26 -1.62
N HIS A 58 0.01 15.44 -2.58
CA HIS A 58 0.10 15.75 -4.00
C HIS A 58 -1.25 15.76 -4.71
N GLU A 59 -1.63 16.92 -5.23
CA GLU A 59 -2.79 17.08 -6.12
C GLU A 59 -2.71 16.13 -7.32
N GLY A 60 -3.83 15.52 -7.68
CA GLY A 60 -3.94 14.57 -8.80
C GLY A 60 -3.72 13.11 -8.41
N VAL A 61 -3.36 12.83 -7.16
CA VAL A 61 -3.33 11.48 -6.58
C VAL A 61 -4.30 11.43 -5.41
N VAL A 62 -4.98 10.30 -5.22
CA VAL A 62 -5.90 10.08 -4.10
C VAL A 62 -5.70 8.69 -3.54
N ASN A 63 -5.69 8.58 -2.21
CA ASN A 63 -5.63 7.29 -1.55
C ASN A 63 -6.93 6.50 -1.76
N GLY A 64 -6.82 5.18 -1.75
CA GLY A 64 -7.95 4.28 -1.72
C GLY A 64 -7.59 2.97 -1.03
N ALA A 65 -8.58 2.30 -0.47
CA ALA A 65 -8.41 1.06 0.27
C ALA A 65 -9.50 0.05 -0.09
N MET A 66 -9.13 -1.21 -0.22
CA MET A 66 -10.10 -2.30 -0.26
C MET A 66 -10.58 -2.57 1.17
N LEU A 67 -11.89 -2.54 1.37
CA LEU A 67 -12.50 -2.74 2.68
C LEU A 67 -12.37 -4.19 3.14
N TYR A 68 -12.11 -4.35 4.43
CA TYR A 68 -11.91 -5.61 5.11
C TYR A 68 -12.79 -5.68 6.36
N ASP A 69 -13.52 -6.76 6.51
CA ASP A 69 -14.32 -7.03 7.70
C ASP A 69 -13.41 -7.60 8.80
N ARG A 70 -13.16 -6.82 9.85
CA ARG A 70 -12.32 -7.23 10.99
C ARG A 70 -12.99 -8.26 11.91
N HIS A 71 -14.30 -8.36 11.91
CA HIS A 71 -15.01 -9.33 12.74
C HIS A 71 -15.00 -10.71 12.10
N LEU A 72 -15.33 -10.78 10.81
CA LEU A 72 -15.33 -12.02 10.04
C LEU A 72 -13.95 -12.36 9.44
N MET A 73 -13.03 -11.40 9.49
CA MET A 73 -11.67 -11.50 8.95
C MET A 73 -11.70 -11.92 7.48
N GLN A 74 -12.44 -11.18 6.67
CA GLN A 74 -12.64 -11.43 5.24
C GLN A 74 -12.65 -10.13 4.42
N ALA A 75 -12.20 -10.23 3.17
CA ALA A 75 -12.29 -9.11 2.24
C ALA A 75 -13.75 -8.83 1.86
N LEU A 76 -14.14 -7.56 1.88
CA LEU A 76 -15.46 -7.14 1.38
C LEU A 76 -15.46 -6.91 -0.13
N PHE A 77 -14.26 -6.90 -0.75
CA PHE A 77 -14.06 -6.60 -2.17
C PHE A 77 -14.68 -5.25 -2.62
N GLN A 78 -14.75 -4.29 -1.70
CA GLN A 78 -15.27 -2.94 -1.94
C GLN A 78 -14.15 -1.93 -1.84
N LEU A 79 -14.03 -1.05 -2.85
CA LEU A 79 -13.05 0.04 -2.85
C LEU A 79 -13.64 1.28 -2.16
N GLN A 80 -12.94 1.82 -1.17
CA GLN A 80 -13.23 3.09 -0.55
C GLN A 80 -12.15 4.11 -0.92
N ILE A 81 -12.56 5.20 -1.59
CA ILE A 81 -11.66 6.30 -1.98
C ILE A 81 -11.56 7.33 -0.85
N GLY A 82 -10.39 7.95 -0.72
CA GLY A 82 -10.11 9.09 0.16
C GLY A 82 -9.22 8.76 1.36
N ASN A 83 -9.21 7.50 1.81
CA ASN A 83 -8.40 7.08 2.96
C ASN A 83 -7.48 5.91 2.57
N PRO A 84 -6.24 5.88 3.08
CA PRO A 84 -5.40 4.70 2.96
C PRO A 84 -5.96 3.55 3.81
N GLY A 85 -5.63 2.32 3.44
CA GLY A 85 -5.96 1.13 4.22
C GLY A 85 -4.90 0.85 5.30
N SER A 86 -5.33 0.23 6.40
CA SER A 86 -4.46 -0.32 7.44
C SER A 86 -3.94 -1.72 7.06
N SER A 87 -2.81 -2.11 7.63
CA SER A 87 -2.27 -3.46 7.49
C SER A 87 -2.82 -4.36 8.61
N PHE A 88 -3.27 -5.57 8.27
CA PHE A 88 -3.82 -6.54 9.24
C PHE A 88 -2.93 -7.78 9.40
N ALA A 89 -1.63 -7.63 9.18
CA ALA A 89 -0.70 -8.76 9.13
C ALA A 89 -0.69 -9.57 10.43
N VAL A 90 -0.77 -8.90 11.58
CA VAL A 90 -0.74 -9.54 12.90
C VAL A 90 -2.05 -10.29 13.18
N GLU A 91 -3.20 -9.68 12.90
CA GLU A 91 -4.51 -10.32 13.08
C GLU A 91 -4.69 -11.51 12.15
N ILE A 92 -4.18 -11.41 10.91
CA ILE A 92 -4.17 -12.51 9.96
C ILE A 92 -3.26 -13.64 10.47
N ALA A 93 -2.05 -13.33 10.95
CA ALA A 93 -1.12 -14.30 11.54
C ALA A 93 -1.77 -15.07 12.70
N ARG A 94 -2.47 -14.37 13.60
CA ARG A 94 -3.24 -14.98 14.69
C ARG A 94 -4.34 -15.89 14.15
N LYS A 95 -5.11 -15.46 13.15
CA LYS A 95 -6.19 -16.25 12.55
C LYS A 95 -5.69 -17.53 11.87
N ILE A 96 -4.51 -17.51 11.25
CA ILE A 96 -3.92 -18.72 10.63
C ILE A 96 -3.28 -19.67 11.66
N GLY A 97 -3.24 -19.29 12.94
CA GLY A 97 -2.80 -20.13 14.04
C GLY A 97 -1.33 -19.98 14.41
N LEU A 98 -0.69 -18.83 14.13
CA LEU A 98 0.63 -18.58 14.70
C LEU A 98 0.53 -18.50 16.23
N PRO A 99 1.45 -19.14 16.97
CA PRO A 99 1.54 -19.02 18.42
C PRO A 99 1.70 -17.56 18.88
N GLU A 100 1.07 -17.19 19.99
CA GLU A 100 1.11 -15.80 20.50
C GLU A 100 2.50 -15.35 20.93
N ASP A 101 3.36 -16.27 21.37
CA ASP A 101 4.77 -15.98 21.67
C ASP A 101 5.53 -15.57 20.41
N VAL A 102 5.31 -16.24 19.28
CA VAL A 102 5.89 -15.83 17.98
C VAL A 102 5.36 -14.47 17.54
N ILE A 103 4.06 -14.20 17.74
CA ILE A 103 3.47 -12.91 17.42
C ILE A 103 4.05 -11.79 18.31
N ALA A 104 4.25 -12.06 19.59
CA ALA A 104 4.86 -11.13 20.53
C ALA A 104 6.31 -10.82 20.13
N ASP A 105 7.11 -11.83 19.80
CA ASP A 105 8.48 -11.65 19.34
C ASP A 105 8.53 -10.80 18.05
N ALA A 106 7.67 -11.11 17.07
CA ALA A 106 7.59 -10.34 15.83
C ALA A 106 7.21 -8.88 16.08
N SER A 107 6.33 -8.65 17.06
CA SER A 107 5.88 -7.33 17.48
C SER A 107 7.01 -6.49 18.09
N GLU A 108 7.88 -7.12 18.88
CA GLU A 108 9.07 -6.47 19.43
C GLU A 108 10.11 -6.15 18.34
N ILE A 109 10.30 -7.06 17.38
CA ILE A 109 11.26 -6.88 16.27
C ILE A 109 10.89 -5.70 15.38
N VAL A 110 9.61 -5.60 14.99
CA VAL A 110 9.16 -4.55 14.06
C VAL A 110 8.92 -3.20 14.76
N GLY A 111 8.80 -3.22 16.09
CA GLY A 111 8.45 -2.07 16.91
C GLY A 111 6.94 -1.82 16.94
N SER A 112 6.44 -1.45 18.12
CA SER A 112 5.00 -1.26 18.38
C SER A 112 4.31 -0.20 17.48
N GLU A 113 5.06 0.71 16.87
CA GLU A 113 4.54 1.70 15.92
C GLU A 113 4.03 1.07 14.61
N TYR A 114 4.60 -0.07 14.18
CA TYR A 114 4.21 -0.76 12.94
C TYR A 114 2.98 -1.66 13.10
N ILE A 115 2.55 -1.94 14.32
CA ILE A 115 1.45 -2.86 14.63
C ILE A 115 0.10 -2.14 14.68
N ASN A 116 0.12 -0.83 14.97
CA ASN A 116 -1.08 -0.01 15.10
C ASN A 116 -1.34 0.93 13.90
N ALA A 117 -0.66 0.71 12.77
CA ALA A 117 -0.71 1.56 11.57
C ALA A 117 -1.64 1.02 10.46
#